data_AF-C4V733-F1
#
_entry.id   AF-C4V733-F1
#
_cell.length_a   1.000
_cell.length_b   1.000
_cell.length_c   1.000
_cell.angle_alpha   90.00
_cell.angle_beta   90.00
_cell.angle_gamma   90.00
#
_symmetry.space_group_name_H-M   'P 1'
#
loop_
_entity.id
_entity.type
_entity.pdbx_description
1 polymer ?
#
loop_
_entity_poly.entity_id
_entity_poly.type
_entity_poly.pdbx_seq_one_letter_code
_entity_poly.pdbx_strand_id
1 'polypeptide(L)'
;MLHNYTLVMSKVSEERELIKKYFYSNELSDLEMKKGLNDQFSYINTFLKYRHKSEESQIKRKVKNLSTINILYSVYISYKNIDKSFIKKLEKIRNELSTRSDLFEAVIDFLENNEIIYDDLYFWHPGLKYSDVFSLIYDLIPNIVEEYKIYLVNNLILGLEPKTRILEVFKNRLNKSLDDFDIINKDLVLFKVFQDLYSNHENEDFALGIKRKEIATRKSIRRPHKNLTFNVLKFYKIVTAYFWKENDLEEENCEEVLNMIGGVDLKRDYNKDIELVLCPSLSLIEIEIKGKKINVKMAVLNDLIVQNNRSKNFWMLNGVINENWEFL
;
A
#
# COMPACT_ATOMS: atom_id res chain seq x y z
N MET A 1 10.31 -11.16 -18.72
CA MET A 1 10.92 -11.59 -17.44
C MET A 1 12.21 -10.79 -17.26
N LEU A 2 12.15 -9.64 -16.60
CA LEU A 2 13.31 -8.78 -16.32
C LEU A 2 13.14 -8.21 -14.91
N HIS A 3 13.97 -8.69 -13.98
CA HIS A 3 14.07 -8.19 -12.62
C HIS A 3 15.09 -7.06 -12.59
N ASN A 4 14.62 -5.82 -12.40
CA ASN A 4 15.45 -4.70 -11.98
C ASN A 4 15.16 -4.43 -10.50
N TYR A 5 15.98 -4.99 -9.60
CA TYR A 5 15.98 -4.58 -8.19
C TYR A 5 17.03 -3.49 -8.01
N THR A 6 16.55 -2.25 -7.90
CA THR A 6 17.38 -1.07 -7.67
C THR A 6 17.75 -0.99 -6.18
N LEU A 7 19.04 -1.17 -5.91
CA LEU A 7 19.96 -0.64 -4.87
C LEU A 7 19.47 0.33 -3.74
N VAL A 8 18.23 0.24 -3.26
CA VAL A 8 17.69 1.04 -2.14
C VAL A 8 17.69 0.24 -0.83
N MET A 9 17.54 -1.09 -0.92
CA MET A 9 17.50 -1.99 0.25
C MET A 9 18.82 -2.03 1.04
N SER A 10 19.98 -1.86 0.41
CA SER A 10 21.28 -1.99 1.09
C SER A 10 21.58 -0.81 2.05
N LYS A 11 21.24 0.42 1.67
CA LYS A 11 21.41 1.59 2.55
C LYS A 11 20.44 1.57 3.74
N VAL A 12 19.20 1.14 3.50
CA VAL A 12 18.21 0.99 4.58
C VAL A 12 18.59 -0.15 5.51
N SER A 13 19.20 -1.25 5.02
CA SER A 13 19.67 -2.33 5.88
C SER A 13 20.90 -1.95 6.70
N GLU A 14 21.84 -1.19 6.14
CA GLU A 14 23.01 -0.67 6.87
C GLU A 14 22.62 0.32 7.98
N GLU A 15 21.68 1.24 7.70
CA GLU A 15 21.15 2.15 8.71
C GLU A 15 20.29 1.42 9.77
N ARG A 16 19.55 0.37 9.38
CA ARG A 16 18.82 -0.52 10.32
C ARG A 16 19.76 -1.32 11.20
N GLU A 17 20.88 -1.81 10.68
CA GLU A 17 21.92 -2.45 11.49
C GLU A 17 22.55 -1.46 12.46
N LEU A 18 22.82 -0.23 12.04
CA LEU A 18 23.29 0.83 12.92
C LEU A 18 22.29 1.13 14.04
N ILE A 19 20.99 1.26 13.74
CA ILE A 19 19.93 1.45 14.74
C ILE A 19 19.77 0.23 15.64
N LYS A 20 19.84 -1.00 15.10
CA LYS A 20 19.84 -2.22 15.91
C LYS A 20 21.06 -2.29 16.83
N LYS A 21 22.26 -1.96 16.36
CA LYS A 21 23.47 -1.86 17.18
C LYS A 21 23.35 -0.77 18.25
N TYR A 22 22.66 0.32 17.92
CA TYR A 22 22.40 1.47 18.80
C TYR A 22 21.40 1.15 19.93
N PHE A 23 20.47 0.21 19.72
CA PHE A 23 19.40 -0.10 20.69
C PHE A 23 19.46 -1.50 21.31
N TYR A 24 20.10 -2.48 20.65
CA TYR A 24 20.17 -3.90 21.07
C TYR A 24 21.54 -4.36 21.57
N SER A 25 22.49 -3.44 21.79
CA SER A 25 23.79 -3.78 22.41
C SER A 25 23.68 -4.37 23.83
N ASN A 26 22.49 -4.36 24.44
CA ASN A 26 22.25 -4.96 25.76
C ASN A 26 21.85 -6.45 25.74
N GLU A 27 21.23 -6.98 24.67
CA GLU A 27 20.66 -8.36 24.72
C GLU A 27 21.70 -9.46 24.47
N LEU A 28 22.77 -9.19 23.72
CA LEU A 28 23.85 -10.16 23.50
C LEU A 28 24.73 -10.38 24.74
N SER A 29 24.80 -9.39 25.65
CA SER A 29 25.54 -9.52 26.92
C SER A 29 24.80 -10.33 27.99
N ASP A 30 23.45 -10.29 27.99
CA ASP A 30 22.62 -10.99 28.96
C ASP A 30 22.54 -12.51 28.72
N LEU A 31 22.69 -12.94 27.46
CA LEU A 31 22.73 -14.36 27.08
C LEU A 31 24.07 -15.03 27.39
N GLU A 32 25.18 -14.27 27.39
CA GLU A 32 26.49 -14.77 27.79
C GLU A 32 26.70 -14.75 29.32
N MET A 33 26.07 -13.83 30.06
CA MET A 33 26.12 -13.81 31.53
C MET A 33 25.27 -14.90 32.21
N LYS A 34 24.21 -15.41 31.57
CA LYS A 34 23.36 -16.47 32.16
C LYS A 34 24.00 -17.86 32.23
N LYS A 35 25.18 -18.06 31.64
CA LYS A 35 25.93 -19.33 31.74
C LYS A 35 26.90 -19.42 32.93
N GLY A 36 27.03 -18.37 33.73
CA GLY A 36 27.85 -18.43 34.92
C GLY A 36 27.32 -17.51 35.99
N LEU A 37 26.53 -18.06 36.92
CA LEU A 37 26.47 -17.69 38.34
C LEU A 37 25.30 -18.42 39.01
N ASN A 38 25.56 -19.67 39.41
CA ASN A 38 25.00 -20.18 40.66
C ASN A 38 25.68 -19.37 41.78
N ASP A 39 24.94 -18.49 42.44
CA ASP A 39 24.85 -18.44 43.91
C ASP A 39 24.15 -17.16 44.40
N GLN A 40 23.09 -17.40 45.18
CA GLN A 40 22.48 -16.64 46.28
C GLN A 40 22.65 -15.10 46.41
N PHE A 41 21.51 -14.42 46.22
CA PHE A 41 20.93 -13.30 47.01
C PHE A 41 21.77 -12.08 47.43
N SER A 42 21.36 -10.90 46.93
CA SER A 42 20.85 -9.79 47.76
C SER A 42 20.09 -8.76 46.91
N TYR A 43 18.80 -8.57 47.19
CA TYR A 43 17.97 -7.50 46.65
C TYR A 43 18.38 -6.16 47.28
N ILE A 44 18.33 -5.07 46.50
CA ILE A 44 18.54 -3.68 46.94
C ILE A 44 20.02 -3.33 47.22
N ASN A 45 20.80 -2.96 46.18
CA ASN A 45 21.69 -1.77 46.22
C ASN A 45 22.57 -1.49 44.99
N THR A 46 22.48 -2.22 43.87
CA THR A 46 23.42 -1.99 42.74
C THR A 46 22.81 -1.29 41.51
N PHE A 47 21.64 -0.67 41.63
CA PHE A 47 20.99 0.05 40.52
C PHE A 47 21.46 1.52 40.32
N LEU A 48 22.44 2.00 41.10
CA LEU A 48 22.85 3.42 41.08
C LEU A 48 24.30 3.71 40.67
N LYS A 49 25.05 2.75 40.10
CA LYS A 49 26.47 2.99 39.79
C LYS A 49 27.00 2.41 38.49
N TYR A 50 26.19 2.40 37.42
CA TYR A 50 26.72 2.30 36.06
C TYR A 50 26.13 3.39 35.18
N ARG A 51 26.58 4.61 35.47
CA ARG A 51 26.54 5.77 34.58
C ARG A 51 27.51 5.49 33.43
N HIS A 52 27.11 4.66 32.46
CA HIS A 52 27.85 4.46 31.23
C HIS A 52 27.76 5.72 30.37
N LYS A 53 28.73 6.61 30.60
CA LYS A 53 29.29 7.45 29.54
C LYS A 53 29.97 6.52 28.52
N SER A 54 29.22 6.02 27.57
CA SER A 54 29.76 5.48 26.32
C SER A 54 28.61 5.45 25.31
N GLU A 55 28.74 6.31 24.28
CA GLU A 55 27.87 6.46 23.10
C GLU A 55 26.73 7.51 23.12
N GLU A 56 26.69 8.41 24.10
CA GLU A 56 25.83 9.63 24.07
C GLU A 56 26.24 10.68 23.01
N SER A 57 27.27 10.42 22.22
CA SER A 57 27.76 11.31 21.17
C SER A 57 27.32 10.87 19.78
N GLN A 58 26.02 10.69 19.54
CA GLN A 58 25.49 10.59 18.18
C GLN A 58 24.24 11.46 18.01
N ILE A 59 24.53 12.70 17.61
CA ILE A 59 23.68 13.62 16.87
C ILE A 59 22.30 13.88 17.50
N LYS A 60 22.19 15.02 18.22
CA LYS A 60 20.91 15.76 18.38
C LYS A 60 20.39 16.19 17.00
N ARG A 61 20.02 15.26 16.11
CA ARG A 61 19.28 15.59 14.90
C ARG A 61 17.92 16.08 15.38
N LYS A 62 17.54 17.29 14.94
CA LYS A 62 16.18 17.77 15.14
C LYS A 62 15.25 16.73 14.49
N VAL A 63 14.11 16.42 15.12
CA VAL A 63 13.10 15.47 14.60
C VAL A 63 12.79 15.75 13.12
N LYS A 64 12.77 17.03 12.74
CA LYS A 64 12.59 17.52 11.36
C LYS A 64 13.54 16.90 10.32
N ASN A 65 14.74 16.52 10.73
CA ASN A 65 15.78 16.00 9.84
C ASN A 65 15.77 14.48 9.73
N LEU A 66 14.84 13.80 10.41
CA LEU A 66 14.66 12.36 10.30
C LEU A 66 13.63 12.04 9.21
N SER A 67 13.77 10.87 8.60
CA SER A 67 12.71 10.30 7.77
C SER A 67 11.51 9.93 8.63
N THR A 68 10.31 9.96 8.05
CA THR A 68 9.06 9.71 8.77
C THR A 68 9.07 8.32 9.44
N ILE A 69 9.56 7.30 8.74
CA ILE A 69 9.71 5.94 9.30
C ILE A 69 10.65 5.89 10.51
N ASN A 70 11.76 6.63 10.49
CA ASN A 70 12.71 6.67 11.61
C ASN A 70 12.13 7.40 12.82
N ILE A 71 11.27 8.40 12.60
CA ILE A 71 10.52 9.06 13.67
C ILE A 71 9.58 8.03 14.34
N LEU A 72 8.84 7.22 13.57
CA LEU A 72 7.94 6.19 14.09
C LEU A 72 8.69 5.15 14.95
N TYR A 73 9.83 4.63 14.48
CA TYR A 73 10.66 3.73 15.27
C TYR A 73 11.20 4.39 16.55
N SER A 74 11.64 5.64 16.45
CA SER A 74 12.13 6.38 17.63
C SER A 74 11.02 6.54 18.68
N VAL A 75 9.79 6.81 18.25
CA VAL A 75 8.61 6.90 19.12
C VAL A 75 8.32 5.54 19.75
N TYR A 76 8.27 4.46 18.96
CA TYR A 76 8.03 3.10 19.45
C TYR A 76 9.04 2.68 20.53
N ILE A 77 10.33 2.95 20.30
CA ILE A 77 11.38 2.66 21.28
C ILE A 77 11.25 3.54 22.52
N SER A 78 10.86 4.80 22.36
CA SER A 78 10.66 5.71 23.49
C SER A 78 9.49 5.30 24.38
N TYR A 79 8.46 4.65 23.85
CA TYR A 79 7.40 4.04 24.66
C TYR A 79 7.90 2.89 25.55
N LYS A 80 8.99 2.19 25.18
CA LYS A 80 9.61 1.17 26.05
C LYS A 80 10.32 1.80 27.27
N ASN A 81 10.84 3.02 27.11
CA ASN A 81 11.67 3.70 28.10
C ASN A 81 11.13 5.11 28.39
N ILE A 82 9.91 5.19 28.94
CA ILE A 82 9.20 6.46 29.12
C ILE A 82 9.90 7.34 30.16
N ASP A 83 10.23 8.58 29.77
CA ASP A 83 10.68 9.64 30.67
C ASP A 83 9.74 10.87 30.58
N LYS A 84 9.77 11.74 31.60
CA LYS A 84 8.96 12.98 31.61
C LYS A 84 9.31 13.91 30.42
N SER A 85 10.51 13.77 29.83
CA SER A 85 10.95 14.57 28.70
C SER A 85 10.26 14.14 27.40
N PHE A 86 10.03 12.84 27.22
CA PHE A 86 9.35 12.24 26.08
C PHE A 86 7.90 12.71 26.01
N ILE A 87 7.17 12.74 27.13
CA ILE A 87 5.78 13.23 27.19
C ILE A 87 5.67 14.63 26.56
N LYS A 88 6.59 15.54 26.91
CA LYS A 88 6.61 16.91 26.36
C LYS A 88 7.04 16.96 24.88
N LYS A 89 7.82 15.99 24.42
CA LYS A 89 8.28 15.89 23.02
C LYS A 89 7.25 15.23 22.13
N LEU A 90 6.40 14.36 22.67
CA LEU A 90 5.43 13.55 21.93
C LEU A 90 4.46 14.43 21.13
N GLU A 91 3.94 15.50 21.72
CA GLU A 91 3.05 16.42 20.99
C GLU A 91 3.78 17.16 19.85
N LYS A 92 5.06 17.48 20.03
CA LYS A 92 5.87 18.08 18.96
C LYS A 92 6.12 17.08 17.82
N ILE A 93 6.36 15.82 18.16
CA ILE A 93 6.55 14.74 17.19
C ILE A 93 5.25 14.49 16.42
N ARG A 94 4.11 14.42 17.11
CA ARG A 94 2.78 14.31 16.51
C ARG A 94 2.53 15.41 15.47
N ASN A 95 2.74 16.67 15.87
CA ASN A 95 2.54 17.82 14.97
C ASN A 95 3.46 17.77 13.75
N GLU A 96 4.71 17.31 13.92
CA GLU A 96 5.61 17.11 12.79
C GLU A 96 5.09 15.99 11.86
N LEU A 97 4.72 14.83 12.40
CA LEU A 97 4.19 13.71 11.62
C LEU A 97 2.93 14.09 10.85
N SER A 98 2.03 14.87 11.44
CA SER A 98 0.79 15.32 10.77
C SER A 98 1.02 16.21 9.54
N THR A 99 2.23 16.77 9.38
CA THR A 99 2.58 17.61 8.22
C THR A 99 3.32 16.84 7.12
N ARG A 100 3.63 15.56 7.34
CA ARG A 100 4.40 14.73 6.42
C ARG A 100 3.47 14.11 5.38
N SER A 101 3.75 14.35 4.10
CA SER A 101 2.97 13.79 2.99
C SER A 101 3.18 12.28 2.81
N ASP A 102 4.32 11.75 3.26
CA ASP A 102 4.69 10.33 3.19
C ASP A 102 4.28 9.54 4.45
N LEU A 103 3.42 10.12 5.30
CA LEU A 103 3.07 9.54 6.59
C LEU A 103 2.41 8.17 6.43
N PHE A 104 1.46 8.06 5.50
CA PHE A 104 0.73 6.82 5.30
C PHE A 104 1.66 5.69 4.85
N GLU A 105 2.47 5.90 3.81
CA GLU A 105 3.41 4.89 3.33
C GLU A 105 4.42 4.50 4.41
N ALA A 106 4.94 5.48 5.15
CA ALA A 106 5.87 5.21 6.25
C ALA A 106 5.22 4.40 7.39
N VAL A 107 3.93 4.61 7.66
CA VAL A 107 3.16 3.83 8.63
C VAL A 107 2.97 2.40 8.14
N ILE A 108 2.56 2.18 6.89
CA ILE A 108 2.44 0.83 6.33
C ILE A 108 3.78 0.10 6.41
N ASP A 109 4.86 0.76 6.03
CA ASP A 109 6.22 0.21 6.13
C ASP A 109 6.61 -0.13 7.57
N PHE A 110 6.31 0.76 8.51
CA PHE A 110 6.57 0.55 9.92
C PHE A 110 5.81 -0.68 10.44
N LEU A 111 4.51 -0.78 10.14
CA LEU A 111 3.66 -1.87 10.62
C LEU A 111 4.06 -3.23 10.04
N GLU A 112 4.38 -3.29 8.75
CA GLU A 112 4.82 -4.52 8.08
C GLU A 112 6.13 -5.07 8.67
N ASN A 113 7.05 -4.17 9.06
CA ASN A 113 8.37 -4.54 9.56
C ASN A 113 8.42 -4.82 11.07
N ASN A 114 7.42 -4.42 11.87
CA ASN A 114 7.44 -4.64 13.32
C ASN A 114 6.84 -5.98 13.69
N GLU A 115 7.68 -7.00 13.91
CA GLU A 115 7.30 -8.38 14.30
C GLU A 115 6.38 -8.45 15.52
N ILE A 116 6.62 -7.63 16.55
CA ILE A 116 5.92 -7.71 17.82
C ILE A 116 5.15 -6.43 18.08
N ILE A 117 3.83 -6.59 18.15
CA ILE A 117 2.91 -5.53 18.54
C ILE A 117 2.37 -5.91 19.90
N TYR A 118 2.83 -5.18 20.91
CA TYR A 118 2.40 -5.38 22.27
C TYR A 118 0.98 -4.84 22.46
N ASP A 119 0.28 -5.39 23.44
CA ASP A 119 -1.04 -4.92 23.85
C ASP A 119 -0.97 -3.51 24.48
N ASP A 120 -2.11 -2.81 24.52
CA ASP A 120 -2.21 -1.41 25.00
C ASP A 120 -1.70 -1.25 26.42
N LEU A 121 -1.89 -2.28 27.24
CA LEU A 121 -1.49 -2.28 28.64
C LEU A 121 0.03 -2.41 28.82
N TYR A 122 0.76 -2.88 27.81
CA TYR A 122 2.21 -3.07 27.91
C TYR A 122 2.96 -1.73 28.04
N PHE A 123 2.47 -0.69 27.37
CA PHE A 123 3.09 0.64 27.35
C PHE A 123 2.34 1.67 28.20
N TRP A 124 1.34 1.25 28.96
CA TRP A 124 0.51 2.17 29.71
C TRP A 124 1.32 2.96 30.75
N HIS A 125 1.22 4.28 30.69
CA HIS A 125 1.83 5.18 31.68
C HIS A 125 0.87 6.32 32.03
N PRO A 126 0.68 6.62 33.33
CA PRO A 126 -0.15 7.75 33.75
C PRO A 126 0.27 9.07 33.10
N GLY A 127 -0.70 9.83 32.61
CA GLY A 127 -0.50 11.16 32.02
C GLY A 127 -0.10 11.19 30.54
N LEU A 128 0.04 10.03 29.88
CA LEU A 128 0.15 9.96 28.43
C LEU A 128 -1.24 10.00 27.77
N LYS A 129 -1.37 10.79 26.69
CA LYS A 129 -2.57 10.82 25.85
C LYS A 129 -2.73 9.52 25.04
N TYR A 130 -1.62 8.92 24.63
CA TYR A 130 -1.57 7.73 23.80
C TYR A 130 -0.88 6.62 24.60
N SER A 131 -1.50 5.44 24.66
CA SER A 131 -0.92 4.27 25.34
C SER A 131 0.32 3.76 24.62
N ASP A 132 0.35 3.86 23.29
CA ASP A 132 1.44 3.34 22.47
C ASP A 132 1.55 4.06 21.11
N VAL A 133 2.44 3.54 20.25
CA VAL A 133 2.65 4.07 18.89
C VAL A 133 1.42 3.84 17.99
N PHE A 134 0.66 2.76 18.20
CA PHE A 134 -0.55 2.49 17.39
C PHE A 134 -1.64 3.49 17.67
N SER A 135 -1.86 3.82 18.94
CA SER A 135 -2.83 4.82 19.37
C SER A 135 -2.48 6.20 18.80
N LEU A 136 -1.18 6.52 18.74
CA LEU A 136 -0.71 7.72 18.05
C LEU A 136 -0.99 7.67 16.54
N ILE A 137 -0.70 6.54 15.88
CA ILE A 137 -0.97 6.35 14.45
C ILE A 137 -2.46 6.51 14.15
N TYR A 138 -3.33 5.93 14.98
CA TYR A 138 -4.78 6.01 14.81
C TYR A 138 -5.32 7.44 14.98
N ASP A 139 -4.72 8.23 15.87
CA ASP A 139 -5.04 9.66 15.99
C ASP A 139 -4.51 10.50 14.80
N LEU A 140 -3.39 10.09 14.21
CA LEU A 140 -2.83 10.74 13.01
C LEU A 140 -3.59 10.38 11.73
N ILE A 141 -4.06 9.14 11.61
CA ILE A 141 -4.79 8.62 10.44
C ILE A 141 -6.06 7.90 10.94
N PRO A 142 -7.15 8.63 11.25
CA PRO A 142 -8.37 8.04 11.79
C PRO A 142 -9.01 6.97 10.90
N ASN A 143 -8.85 7.11 9.57
CA ASN A 143 -9.42 6.22 8.56
C ASN A 143 -8.39 5.21 8.02
N ILE A 144 -7.36 4.85 8.79
CA ILE A 144 -6.24 4.03 8.33
C ILE A 144 -6.65 2.69 7.69
N VAL A 145 -7.74 2.07 8.15
CA VAL A 145 -8.25 0.81 7.59
C VAL A 145 -8.73 1.02 6.16
N GLU A 146 -9.43 2.11 5.91
CA GLU A 146 -9.98 2.44 4.59
C GLU A 146 -8.90 2.93 3.63
N GLU A 147 -7.97 3.77 4.10
CA GLU A 147 -6.77 4.15 3.34
C GLU A 147 -5.95 2.91 2.96
N TYR A 148 -5.83 1.95 3.88
CA TYR A 148 -5.16 0.69 3.60
C TYR A 148 -5.91 -0.19 2.58
N LYS A 149 -7.24 -0.20 2.60
CA LYS A 149 -8.04 -0.88 1.56
C LYS A 149 -7.78 -0.28 0.18
N ILE A 150 -7.76 1.05 0.06
CA ILE A 150 -7.41 1.75 -1.17
C ILE A 150 -6.00 1.37 -1.63
N TYR A 151 -5.03 1.38 -0.72
CA TYR A 151 -3.66 0.94 -0.99
C TYR A 151 -3.61 -0.52 -1.49
N LEU A 152 -4.30 -1.43 -0.80
CA LEU A 152 -4.34 -2.85 -1.14
C LEU A 152 -4.91 -3.06 -2.55
N VAL A 153 -6.09 -2.49 -2.82
CA VAL A 153 -6.75 -2.57 -4.12
C VAL A 153 -5.86 -2.04 -5.24
N ASN A 154 -5.21 -0.89 -5.02
CA ASN A 154 -4.29 -0.32 -6.01
C ASN A 154 -3.10 -1.24 -6.33
N ASN A 155 -2.47 -1.83 -5.31
CA ASN A 155 -1.39 -2.78 -5.52
C ASN A 155 -1.87 -4.02 -6.28
N LEU A 156 -3.03 -4.58 -5.91
CA LEU A 156 -3.62 -5.75 -6.57
C LEU A 156 -3.98 -5.49 -8.03
N ILE A 157 -4.54 -4.31 -8.33
CA ILE A 157 -4.84 -3.89 -9.70
C ILE A 157 -3.55 -3.82 -10.51
N LEU A 158 -2.54 -3.12 -9.99
CA LEU A 158 -1.22 -2.95 -10.62
C LEU A 158 -0.39 -4.25 -10.69
N GLY A 159 -0.87 -5.35 -10.09
CA GLY A 159 -0.14 -6.61 -10.03
C GLY A 159 1.10 -6.57 -9.13
N LEU A 160 1.15 -5.60 -8.21
CA LEU A 160 2.17 -5.50 -7.18
C LEU A 160 1.78 -6.37 -5.98
N GLU A 161 2.78 -6.89 -5.27
CA GLU A 161 2.55 -7.65 -4.04
C GLU A 161 2.21 -6.68 -2.89
N PRO A 162 0.98 -6.73 -2.35
CA PRO A 162 0.62 -5.87 -1.24
C PRO A 162 1.21 -6.37 0.07
N LYS A 163 1.43 -5.43 0.99
CA LYS A 163 1.85 -5.71 2.36
C LYS A 163 0.69 -6.26 3.17
N THR A 164 0.65 -7.56 3.41
CA THR A 164 -0.55 -8.26 3.94
C THR A 164 -0.51 -8.43 5.46
N ARG A 165 0.66 -8.38 6.08
CA ARG A 165 0.81 -8.67 7.51
C ARG A 165 0.09 -7.64 8.38
N ILE A 166 -0.01 -6.40 7.92
CA ILE A 166 -0.80 -5.35 8.57
C ILE A 166 -2.29 -5.73 8.78
N LEU A 167 -2.87 -6.65 8.01
CA LEU A 167 -4.23 -7.12 8.25
C LEU A 167 -4.35 -7.87 9.59
N GLU A 168 -3.36 -8.68 9.94
CA GLU A 168 -3.31 -9.37 11.23
C GLU A 168 -3.21 -8.34 12.36
N VAL A 169 -2.43 -7.29 12.14
CA VAL A 169 -2.28 -6.18 13.07
C VAL A 169 -3.61 -5.48 13.33
N PHE A 170 -4.34 -5.12 12.27
CA PHE A 170 -5.66 -4.50 12.39
C PHE A 170 -6.66 -5.43 13.07
N LYS A 171 -6.64 -6.72 12.75
CA LYS A 171 -7.53 -7.72 13.37
C LYS A 171 -7.30 -7.80 14.88
N ASN A 172 -6.03 -7.84 15.29
CA ASN A 172 -5.66 -7.93 16.70
C ASN A 172 -5.91 -6.63 17.49
N ARG A 173 -5.72 -5.47 16.87
CA ARG A 173 -5.73 -4.17 17.59
C ARG A 173 -7.05 -3.42 17.52
N LEU A 174 -7.75 -3.48 16.39
CA LEU A 174 -8.97 -2.69 16.19
C LEU A 174 -10.23 -3.45 16.57
N ASN A 175 -10.17 -4.79 16.65
CA ASN A 175 -11.34 -5.66 16.83
C ASN A 175 -12.51 -5.28 15.90
N LYS A 176 -12.19 -4.73 14.72
CA LYS A 176 -13.16 -4.36 13.68
C LYS A 176 -13.29 -5.52 12.71
N SER A 177 -14.49 -5.71 12.18
CA SER A 177 -14.71 -6.63 11.06
C SER A 177 -13.87 -6.19 9.87
N LEU A 178 -13.00 -7.08 9.39
CA LEU A 178 -12.21 -6.90 8.17
C LEU A 178 -12.87 -7.61 6.98
N ASP A 179 -14.21 -7.70 7.01
CA ASP A 179 -15.00 -8.50 6.07
C ASP A 179 -14.76 -8.08 4.61
N ASP A 180 -14.54 -6.79 4.37
CA ASP A 180 -14.17 -6.26 3.05
C ASP A 180 -12.92 -6.92 2.49
N PHE A 181 -11.88 -7.09 3.33
CA PHE A 181 -10.62 -7.73 2.95
C PHE A 181 -10.80 -9.23 2.71
N ASP A 182 -11.65 -9.89 3.50
CA ASP A 182 -11.98 -11.29 3.33
C ASP A 182 -12.70 -11.53 2.00
N ILE A 183 -13.58 -10.61 1.57
CA ILE A 183 -14.28 -10.69 0.29
C ILE A 183 -13.32 -10.43 -0.88
N ILE A 184 -12.45 -9.41 -0.78
CA ILE A 184 -11.39 -9.17 -1.77
C ILE A 184 -10.52 -10.43 -1.95
N ASN A 185 -10.11 -11.06 -0.85
CA ASN A 185 -9.32 -12.29 -0.90
C ASN A 185 -10.07 -13.46 -1.57
N LYS A 186 -11.38 -13.60 -1.33
CA LYS A 186 -12.22 -14.60 -2.01
C LYS A 186 -12.29 -14.32 -3.52
N ASP A 187 -12.48 -13.07 -3.92
CA ASP A 187 -12.47 -12.67 -5.34
C ASP A 187 -11.14 -13.04 -6.01
N LEU A 188 -10.00 -12.80 -5.34
CA LEU A 188 -8.67 -13.18 -5.83
C LEU A 188 -8.50 -14.69 -6.02
N VAL A 189 -9.04 -15.51 -5.09
CA VAL A 189 -9.03 -16.97 -5.23
C VAL A 189 -9.86 -17.40 -6.43
N LEU A 190 -11.05 -16.81 -6.60
CA LEU A 190 -11.89 -17.05 -7.77
C LEU A 190 -11.16 -16.68 -9.08
N PHE A 191 -10.37 -15.60 -9.11
CA PHE A 191 -9.55 -15.27 -10.29
C PHE A 191 -8.56 -16.33 -10.67
N LYS A 192 -7.85 -16.91 -9.69
CA LYS A 192 -6.90 -17.97 -9.98
C LYS A 192 -7.60 -19.18 -10.58
N VAL A 193 -8.72 -19.59 -9.99
CA VAL A 193 -9.54 -20.70 -10.51
C VAL A 193 -10.03 -20.42 -11.93
N PHE A 194 -10.55 -19.23 -12.21
CA PHE A 194 -10.98 -18.87 -13.56
C PHE A 194 -9.81 -18.83 -14.53
N GLN A 195 -8.70 -18.18 -14.16
CA GLN A 195 -7.52 -18.07 -15.01
C GLN A 195 -6.96 -19.45 -15.35
N ASP A 196 -6.92 -20.38 -14.39
CA ASP A 196 -6.47 -21.76 -14.62
C ASP A 196 -7.42 -22.50 -15.57
N LEU A 197 -8.74 -22.29 -15.47
CA LEU A 197 -9.71 -22.84 -16.42
C LEU A 197 -9.54 -22.27 -17.84
N TYR A 198 -9.29 -20.97 -17.98
CA TYR A 198 -9.04 -20.33 -19.29
C TYR A 198 -7.71 -20.75 -19.90
N SER A 199 -6.65 -20.87 -19.09
CA SER A 199 -5.32 -21.27 -19.55
C SER A 199 -5.31 -22.66 -20.16
N ASN A 200 -6.25 -23.52 -19.72
CA ASN A 200 -6.41 -24.90 -20.19
C ASN A 200 -7.39 -25.03 -21.38
N HIS A 201 -8.08 -23.96 -21.78
CA HIS A 201 -9.05 -23.98 -22.88
C HIS A 201 -8.75 -22.85 -23.87
N GLU A 202 -8.32 -23.21 -25.09
CA GLU A 202 -7.99 -22.28 -26.19
C GLU A 202 -9.15 -21.37 -26.66
N ASN A 203 -10.34 -21.45 -26.05
CA ASN A 203 -11.51 -20.65 -26.41
C ASN A 203 -12.13 -19.94 -25.21
N GLU A 204 -12.01 -18.61 -25.18
CA GLU A 204 -12.59 -17.70 -24.18
C GLU A 204 -14.11 -17.87 -23.98
N ASP A 205 -14.83 -18.31 -25.02
CA ASP A 205 -16.29 -18.43 -24.99
C ASP A 205 -16.79 -19.65 -24.16
N PHE A 206 -15.94 -20.65 -23.90
CA PHE A 206 -16.37 -21.91 -23.26
C PHE A 206 -16.33 -21.85 -21.72
N ALA A 207 -15.39 -21.11 -21.13
CA ALA A 207 -15.16 -21.11 -19.68
C ALA A 207 -16.23 -20.35 -18.88
N LEU A 208 -16.99 -19.44 -19.51
CA LEU A 208 -18.10 -18.74 -18.84
C LEU A 208 -19.44 -19.47 -18.94
N GLY A 209 -19.57 -20.52 -19.77
CA GLY A 209 -20.85 -21.22 -19.96
C GLY A 209 -21.97 -20.37 -20.61
N ILE A 210 -21.65 -19.18 -21.13
CA ILE A 210 -22.63 -18.22 -21.67
C ILE A 210 -22.83 -18.49 -23.17
N LYS A 211 -24.00 -19.03 -23.53
CA LYS A 211 -24.44 -19.14 -24.93
C LYS A 211 -24.69 -17.74 -25.50
N ARG A 212 -23.95 -17.34 -26.55
CA ARG A 212 -24.24 -16.11 -27.31
C ARG A 212 -25.66 -16.16 -27.86
N LYS A 213 -26.52 -15.22 -27.44
CA LYS A 213 -27.54 -14.69 -28.36
C LYS A 213 -26.86 -13.62 -29.19
N GLU A 214 -26.94 -13.79 -30.50
CA GLU A 214 -26.35 -12.90 -31.51
C GLU A 214 -26.76 -11.44 -31.26
N ILE A 215 -25.79 -10.59 -30.93
CA ILE A 215 -25.95 -9.14 -31.02
C ILE A 215 -25.51 -8.74 -32.42
N ALA A 216 -26.49 -8.78 -33.33
CA ALA A 216 -26.42 -8.07 -34.60
C ALA A 216 -26.40 -6.56 -34.34
N THR A 217 -25.71 -5.82 -35.21
CA THR A 217 -25.58 -4.35 -35.32
C THR A 217 -24.36 -3.69 -34.66
N ARG A 218 -23.16 -4.02 -35.16
CA ARG A 218 -22.03 -3.09 -35.15
C ARG A 218 -22.35 -1.89 -36.04
N LYS A 219 -22.95 -0.83 -35.48
CA LYS A 219 -22.88 0.50 -36.11
C LYS A 219 -21.42 0.95 -36.07
N SER A 220 -20.85 1.25 -37.24
CA SER A 220 -19.49 1.78 -37.35
C SER A 220 -19.43 3.16 -36.69
N ILE A 221 -18.84 3.22 -35.50
CA ILE A 221 -18.52 4.47 -34.83
C ILE A 221 -17.32 5.09 -35.56
N ARG A 222 -17.43 6.40 -35.82
CA ARG A 222 -16.46 7.20 -36.57
C ARG A 222 -15.06 7.06 -35.95
N ARG A 223 -14.06 6.75 -36.79
CA ARG A 223 -12.66 6.61 -36.40
C ARG A 223 -12.11 7.97 -35.91
N PRO A 224 -11.70 8.13 -34.65
CA PRO A 224 -10.82 9.23 -34.28
C PRO A 224 -9.37 8.82 -34.59
N HIS A 225 -8.62 9.76 -35.17
CA HIS A 225 -7.16 9.77 -35.40
C HIS A 225 -6.53 8.58 -36.17
N LYS A 226 -6.02 8.87 -37.38
CA LYS A 226 -5.42 7.93 -38.34
C LYS A 226 -4.15 7.17 -37.89
N ASN A 227 -3.60 7.43 -36.70
CA ASN A 227 -2.23 7.00 -36.34
C ASN A 227 -2.15 6.02 -35.16
N LEU A 228 -3.26 5.57 -34.58
CA LEU A 228 -3.26 4.60 -33.46
C LEU A 228 -3.83 3.26 -33.93
N THR A 229 -3.00 2.22 -33.96
CA THR A 229 -3.43 0.83 -34.18
C THR A 229 -3.58 0.14 -32.83
N PHE A 230 -4.78 -0.33 -32.51
CA PHE A 230 -5.08 -1.04 -31.28
C PHE A 230 -5.15 -2.55 -31.54
N ASN A 231 -4.21 -3.31 -30.98
CA ASN A 231 -4.39 -4.75 -30.77
C ASN A 231 -4.95 -4.92 -29.37
N VAL A 232 -6.27 -5.08 -29.25
CA VAL A 232 -6.94 -5.17 -27.95
C VAL A 232 -6.96 -6.63 -27.51
N LEU A 233 -5.98 -7.02 -26.71
CA LEU A 233 -6.09 -8.25 -25.90
C LEU A 233 -6.93 -7.91 -24.67
N LYS A 234 -8.06 -8.61 -24.47
CA LYS A 234 -8.98 -8.34 -23.36
C LYS A 234 -8.79 -9.38 -22.28
N PHE A 235 -8.57 -8.94 -21.06
CA PHE A 235 -8.55 -9.81 -19.89
C PHE A 235 -9.55 -9.28 -18.86
N TYR A 236 -10.45 -10.13 -18.39
CA TYR A 236 -11.51 -9.75 -17.46
C TYR A 236 -11.22 -10.33 -16.08
N LYS A 237 -11.21 -9.47 -15.06
CA LYS A 237 -11.28 -9.86 -13.64
C LYS A 237 -12.67 -9.48 -13.10
N ILE A 238 -13.45 -10.48 -12.70
CA ILE A 238 -14.79 -10.30 -12.11
C ILE A 238 -14.70 -10.02 -10.61
N VAL A 239 -14.75 -8.76 -10.21
CA VAL A 239 -14.71 -8.36 -8.80
C VAL A 239 -16.10 -8.11 -8.22
N THR A 240 -16.24 -8.26 -6.90
CA THR A 240 -17.41 -7.77 -6.18
C THR A 240 -17.29 -6.25 -6.00
N ALA A 241 -17.83 -5.48 -6.95
CA ALA A 241 -17.56 -4.05 -7.13
C ALA A 241 -17.61 -3.21 -5.84
N TYR A 242 -18.58 -3.45 -4.96
CA TYR A 242 -18.73 -2.70 -3.69
C TYR A 242 -17.47 -2.71 -2.82
N PHE A 243 -16.75 -3.84 -2.77
CA PHE A 243 -15.56 -4.00 -1.92
C PHE A 243 -14.27 -3.50 -2.57
N TRP A 244 -14.30 -3.27 -3.88
CA TRP A 244 -13.13 -2.84 -4.65
C TRP A 244 -13.14 -1.36 -5.00
N LYS A 245 -14.24 -0.64 -4.72
CA LYS A 245 -14.29 0.81 -4.97
C LYS A 245 -13.37 1.54 -4.01
N GLU A 246 -12.52 2.40 -4.56
CA GLU A 246 -11.84 3.46 -3.82
C GLU A 246 -12.92 4.51 -3.46
N ASN A 247 -12.98 4.97 -2.21
CA ASN A 247 -14.05 5.84 -1.71
C ASN A 247 -14.36 7.03 -2.64
N ASP A 248 -15.65 7.34 -2.76
CA ASP A 248 -16.22 8.54 -3.39
C ASP A 248 -15.72 8.89 -4.80
N LEU A 249 -15.09 7.96 -5.52
CA LEU A 249 -14.88 8.13 -6.95
C LEU A 249 -16.26 8.09 -7.62
N GLU A 250 -16.82 9.29 -7.80
CA GLU A 250 -17.76 9.61 -8.88
C GLU A 250 -17.33 8.78 -10.09
N GLU A 251 -18.27 8.05 -10.68
CA GLU A 251 -18.00 7.14 -11.80
C GLU A 251 -17.10 7.84 -12.82
N GLU A 252 -15.80 7.50 -12.82
CA GLU A 252 -14.84 8.21 -13.63
C GLU A 252 -15.25 8.04 -15.08
N ASN A 253 -15.71 9.13 -15.70
CA ASN A 253 -16.21 9.07 -17.06
C ASN A 253 -15.06 8.74 -18.02
N CYS A 254 -15.00 7.49 -18.45
CA CYS A 254 -14.00 6.96 -19.39
C CYS A 254 -14.58 6.78 -20.80
N GLU A 255 -15.62 7.53 -21.18
CA GLU A 255 -16.30 7.41 -22.47
C GLU A 255 -15.36 7.53 -23.66
N GLU A 256 -14.39 8.45 -23.64
CA GLU A 256 -13.48 8.64 -24.76
C GLU A 256 -12.58 7.43 -25.00
N VAL A 257 -12.05 6.82 -23.92
CA VAL A 257 -11.27 5.59 -24.05
C VAL A 257 -12.15 4.43 -24.48
N LEU A 258 -13.36 4.31 -23.95
CA LEU A 258 -14.31 3.26 -24.34
C LEU A 258 -14.68 3.35 -25.82
N ASN A 259 -14.96 4.56 -26.30
CA ASN A 259 -15.23 4.86 -27.69
C ASN A 259 -14.04 4.55 -28.59
N MET A 260 -12.83 4.84 -28.12
CA MET A 260 -11.58 4.59 -28.83
C MET A 260 -11.27 3.08 -28.94
N ILE A 261 -11.41 2.32 -27.85
CA ILE A 261 -11.16 0.86 -27.86
C ILE A 261 -12.20 0.16 -28.75
N GLY A 262 -13.47 0.56 -28.64
CA GLY A 262 -14.57 -0.03 -29.38
C GLY A 262 -14.88 -1.48 -28.99
N GLY A 263 -16.16 -1.85 -29.10
CA GLY A 263 -16.61 -3.24 -28.91
C GLY A 263 -16.31 -3.82 -27.53
N VAL A 264 -16.21 -3.00 -26.49
CA VAL A 264 -16.22 -3.45 -25.09
C VAL A 264 -17.66 -3.38 -24.61
N ASP A 265 -18.19 -4.52 -24.17
CA ASP A 265 -19.53 -4.57 -23.59
C ASP A 265 -19.48 -3.93 -22.20
N LEU A 266 -20.23 -2.84 -22.01
CA LEU A 266 -20.32 -2.16 -20.71
C LEU A 266 -21.06 -3.02 -19.68
N LYS A 267 -21.95 -3.88 -20.16
CA LYS A 267 -22.78 -4.78 -19.37
C LYS A 267 -22.90 -6.12 -20.05
N ARG A 268 -22.92 -7.19 -19.26
CA ARG A 268 -23.10 -8.56 -19.75
C ARG A 268 -23.78 -9.42 -18.70
N ASP A 269 -24.83 -10.13 -19.06
CA ASP A 269 -25.44 -11.12 -18.18
C ASP A 269 -24.47 -12.29 -17.94
N TYR A 270 -24.16 -12.57 -16.68
CA TYR A 270 -23.42 -13.77 -16.29
C TYR A 270 -24.37 -14.96 -16.13
N ASN A 271 -25.47 -14.75 -15.42
CA ASN A 271 -26.58 -15.70 -15.29
C ASN A 271 -27.89 -14.92 -15.08
N LYS A 272 -28.97 -15.60 -14.70
CA LYS A 272 -30.29 -14.98 -14.52
C LYS A 272 -30.34 -13.93 -13.39
N ASP A 273 -29.41 -14.01 -12.45
CA ASP A 273 -29.41 -13.24 -11.21
C ASP A 273 -28.22 -12.28 -11.12
N ILE A 274 -27.25 -12.38 -12.04
CA ILE A 274 -25.97 -11.66 -11.99
C ILE A 274 -25.71 -10.96 -13.34
N GLU A 275 -25.66 -9.63 -13.30
CA GLU A 275 -25.18 -8.77 -14.38
C GLU A 275 -23.72 -8.35 -14.07
N LEU A 276 -22.82 -8.57 -15.03
CA LEU A 276 -21.47 -8.03 -15.00
C LEU A 276 -21.48 -6.63 -15.58
N VAL A 277 -20.86 -5.69 -14.87
CA VAL A 277 -20.70 -4.30 -15.31
C VAL A 277 -19.22 -3.99 -15.38
N LEU A 278 -18.77 -3.39 -16.48
CA LEU A 278 -17.40 -2.91 -16.61
C LEU A 278 -17.15 -1.83 -15.55
N CYS A 279 -16.00 -1.91 -14.87
CA CYS A 279 -15.57 -0.89 -13.91
C CYS A 279 -14.33 -0.16 -14.44
N PRO A 280 -14.49 0.98 -15.14
CA PRO A 280 -13.37 1.70 -15.75
C PRO A 280 -12.32 2.18 -14.74
N SER A 281 -12.73 2.62 -13.55
CA SER A 281 -11.83 3.13 -12.50
C SER A 281 -10.83 2.08 -12.00
N LEU A 282 -11.19 0.78 -12.08
CA LEU A 282 -10.33 -0.35 -11.70
C LEU A 282 -9.65 -1.00 -12.90
N SER A 283 -9.95 -0.55 -14.12
CA SER A 283 -9.43 -1.15 -15.35
C SER A 283 -8.02 -0.64 -15.64
N LEU A 284 -7.13 -1.55 -16.05
CA LEU A 284 -5.79 -1.23 -16.54
C LEU A 284 -5.70 -1.39 -18.05
N ILE A 285 -4.90 -0.55 -18.67
CA ILE A 285 -4.57 -0.59 -20.08
C ILE A 285 -3.05 -0.57 -20.21
N GLU A 286 -2.51 -1.58 -20.90
CA GLU A 286 -1.13 -1.54 -21.40
C GLU A 286 -1.15 -0.79 -22.73
N ILE A 287 -0.39 0.31 -22.79
CA ILE A 287 -0.18 1.07 -24.04
C ILE A 287 1.28 1.03 -24.43
N GLU A 288 1.55 1.02 -25.74
CA GLU A 288 2.89 1.11 -26.28
C GLU A 288 3.06 2.45 -27.01
N ILE A 289 3.96 3.30 -26.51
CA ILE A 289 4.28 4.59 -27.11
C ILE A 289 5.77 4.61 -27.39
N LYS A 290 6.15 4.75 -28.68
CA LYS A 290 7.55 4.78 -29.12
C LYS A 290 8.40 3.60 -28.62
N GLY A 291 7.83 2.40 -28.61
CA GLY A 291 8.50 1.18 -28.12
C GLY A 291 8.60 1.08 -26.59
N LYS A 292 8.08 2.05 -25.83
CA LYS A 292 7.95 1.97 -24.37
C LYS A 292 6.55 1.48 -24.02
N LYS A 293 6.48 0.37 -23.28
CA LYS A 293 5.24 -0.14 -22.68
C LYS A 293 4.96 0.58 -21.37
N ILE A 294 3.72 1.05 -21.21
CA ILE A 294 3.27 1.75 -20.02
C ILE A 294 1.94 1.13 -19.59
N ASN A 295 1.87 0.67 -18.33
CA ASN A 295 0.63 0.20 -17.72
C ASN A 295 -0.01 1.37 -16.96
N VAL A 296 -1.25 1.70 -17.32
CA VAL A 296 -1.97 2.82 -16.72
C VAL A 296 -3.41 2.44 -16.39
N LYS A 297 -4.00 3.10 -15.38
CA LYS A 297 -5.44 3.06 -15.18
C LYS A 297 -6.14 3.63 -16.42
N MET A 298 -7.30 3.07 -16.76
CA MET A 298 -8.10 3.52 -17.89
C MET A 298 -8.47 5.00 -17.77
N ALA A 299 -8.78 5.48 -16.57
CA ALA A 299 -9.05 6.89 -16.31
C ALA A 299 -7.83 7.80 -16.56
N VAL A 300 -6.61 7.33 -16.29
CA VAL A 300 -5.37 8.07 -16.58
C VAL A 300 -5.15 8.19 -18.09
N LEU A 301 -5.49 7.14 -18.85
CA LEU A 301 -5.51 7.21 -20.32
C LEU A 301 -6.62 8.14 -20.83
N ASN A 302 -7.79 8.13 -20.20
CA ASN A 302 -8.87 9.05 -20.55
C ASN A 302 -8.43 10.49 -20.38
N ASP A 303 -7.78 10.80 -19.26
CA ASP A 303 -7.21 12.11 -18.99
C ASP A 303 -6.21 12.55 -20.08
N LEU A 304 -5.46 11.62 -20.69
CA LEU A 304 -4.57 11.93 -21.82
C LEU A 304 -5.35 12.37 -23.06
N ILE A 305 -6.45 11.68 -23.36
CA ILE A 305 -7.29 11.95 -24.54
C ILE A 305 -8.01 13.29 -24.39
N VAL A 306 -8.58 13.56 -23.21
CA VAL A 306 -9.33 14.80 -22.94
C VAL A 306 -8.45 15.96 -22.45
N GLN A 307 -7.13 15.76 -22.37
CA GLN A 307 -6.16 16.75 -21.87
C GLN A 307 -6.46 17.25 -20.45
N ASN A 308 -6.86 16.35 -19.56
CA ASN A 308 -7.15 16.65 -18.16
C ASN A 308 -5.87 16.81 -17.33
N ASN A 309 -5.72 17.96 -16.65
CA ASN A 309 -4.53 18.30 -15.88
C ASN A 309 -4.24 17.34 -14.70
N ARG A 310 -5.24 16.58 -14.22
CA ARG A 310 -5.08 15.60 -13.14
C ARG A 310 -3.92 14.64 -13.36
N SER A 311 -3.78 14.13 -14.59
CA SER A 311 -2.75 13.14 -14.95
C SER A 311 -1.58 13.73 -15.74
N LYS A 312 -1.51 15.06 -15.91
CA LYS A 312 -0.50 15.73 -16.76
C LYS A 312 0.94 15.44 -16.32
N ASN A 313 1.22 15.57 -15.02
CA ASN A 313 2.55 15.30 -14.47
C ASN A 313 3.00 13.86 -14.73
N PHE A 314 2.08 12.89 -14.61
CA PHE A 314 2.37 11.49 -14.92
C PHE A 314 2.80 11.31 -16.38
N TRP A 315 2.10 11.93 -17.32
CA TRP A 315 2.40 11.83 -18.76
C TRP A 315 3.69 12.55 -19.15
N MET A 316 3.96 13.71 -18.54
CA MET A 316 5.23 14.44 -18.72
C MET A 316 6.43 13.64 -18.20
N LEU A 317 6.34 13.09 -16.98
CA LEU A 317 7.41 12.25 -16.41
C LEU A 317 7.69 11.00 -17.24
N ASN A 318 6.68 10.50 -17.95
CA ASN A 318 6.83 9.37 -18.85
C ASN A 318 7.34 9.73 -20.26
N GLY A 319 7.54 11.03 -20.54
CA GLY A 319 8.03 11.52 -21.83
C GLY A 319 7.01 11.39 -22.97
N VAL A 320 5.72 11.36 -22.63
CA VAL A 320 4.63 11.20 -23.62
C VAL A 320 4.17 12.55 -24.16
N ILE A 321 4.08 13.56 -23.30
CA ILE A 321 3.65 14.92 -23.63
C ILE A 321 4.60 15.96 -23.05
N ASN A 322 4.57 17.17 -23.59
CA ASN A 322 5.19 18.35 -22.99
C ASN A 322 4.20 19.18 -22.13
N GLU A 323 4.65 20.34 -21.65
CA GLU A 323 3.84 21.28 -20.87
C GLU A 323 2.61 21.82 -21.62
N ASN A 324 2.59 21.77 -22.96
CA ASN A 324 1.52 22.26 -23.82
C ASN A 324 0.58 21.14 -24.33
N TRP A 325 0.65 19.93 -23.75
CA TRP A 325 -0.07 18.74 -24.23
C TRP A 325 0.32 18.28 -25.65
N GLU A 326 1.46 18.74 -26.16
CA GLU A 326 1.99 18.25 -27.43
C GLU A 326 2.68 16.91 -27.21
N PHE A 327 2.31 15.90 -28.01
CA PHE A 327 2.95 14.59 -27.98
C PHE A 327 4.41 14.72 -28.39
N LEU A 328 5.31 14.27 -27.52
CA LEU A 328 6.75 14.30 -27.73
C LEU A 328 7.19 13.18 -28.64
#